data_AF-A0A448KLK4-F1
#
_entry.id   AF-A0A448KLK4-F1
#
_cell.length_a   1.000
_cell.length_b   1.000
_cell.length_c   1.000
_cell.angle_alpha   90.00
_cell.angle_beta   90.00
_cell.angle_gamma   90.00
#
_symmetry.space_group_name_H-M   'P 1'
#
loop_
_entity.id
_entity.type
_entity.pdbx_description
1 polymer ?
#
loop_
_entity_poly.entity_id
_entity_poly.type
_entity_poly.pdbx_seq_one_letter_code
_entity_poly.pdbx_strand_id
1 'polypeptide(L)' 'MKNFFLLTTSLFFVACEQTRSLEFYEQNPQIARERSLECREKSIISQDCVNAHKVGFPKSKKGNANKKSGIKG' A
#
# COMPACT_ATOMS: atom_id res chain seq x y z
N MET A 1 25.15 26.72 -25.14
CA MET A 1 24.03 25.76 -24.98
C MET A 1 24.53 24.49 -24.26
N LYS A 2 24.96 24.59 -22.99
CA LYS A 2 25.55 23.45 -22.25
C LYS A 2 24.99 23.27 -20.84
N ASN A 3 24.05 24.14 -20.44
CA ASN A 3 23.53 24.20 -19.06
C ASN A 3 22.05 23.80 -18.95
N PHE A 4 21.37 23.52 -20.07
CA PHE A 4 19.95 23.12 -20.04
C PHE A 4 19.73 21.63 -19.80
N PHE A 5 20.75 20.79 -19.99
CA PHE A 5 20.61 19.33 -19.90
C PHE A 5 20.65 18.80 -18.45
N LEU A 6 21.20 19.57 -17.50
CA LEU A 6 21.35 19.15 -16.10
C LEU A 6 20.13 19.45 -15.23
N LEU A 7 19.21 20.31 -15.68
CA LEU A 7 18.04 20.71 -14.88
C LEU A 7 16.88 19.71 -14.95
N THR A 8 16.84 18.83 -15.96
CA THR A 8 15.71 17.91 -16.16
C THR A 8 15.84 16.58 -15.42
N THR A 9 17.06 16.18 -15.02
CA THR A 9 17.29 14.89 -14.32
C THR A 9 16.99 14.91 -12.83
N SER A 10 16.84 16.09 -12.22
CA SER A 10 16.56 16.23 -10.77
C SER A 10 15.08 16.04 -10.40
N LEU A 11 14.14 16.03 -11.34
CA LEU A 11 12.70 16.02 -11.02
C LEU A 11 12.10 14.60 -10.81
N PHE A 12 12.85 13.52 -11.03
CA PHE A 12 12.29 12.17 -11.03
C PHE A 12 12.43 11.39 -9.71
N PHE A 13 13.08 11.95 -8.68
CA PHE A 13 13.41 11.20 -7.46
C PHE A 13 12.41 11.33 -6.30
N VAL A 14 11.31 12.07 -6.45
CA VAL A 14 10.43 12.42 -5.31
C VAL A 14 9.33 11.39 -5.02
N ALA A 15 9.27 10.25 -5.72
CA ALA A 15 8.14 9.31 -5.59
C ALA A 15 8.51 7.82 -5.45
N CYS A 16 9.72 7.49 -4.98
CA CYS A 16 10.02 6.12 -4.56
C CYS A 16 9.40 5.85 -3.18
N GLU A 17 8.08 5.64 -3.11
CA GLU A 17 7.50 5.00 -1.93
C GLU A 17 8.10 3.59 -1.79
N GLN A 18 8.88 3.39 -0.73
CA GLN A 18 9.59 2.14 -0.50
C GLN A 18 8.59 1.01 -0.24
N THR A 19 8.43 0.12 -1.22
CA THR A 19 7.57 -1.05 -1.10
C THR A 19 8.18 -2.04 -0.11
N ARG A 20 7.46 -2.37 0.97
CA ARG A 20 7.88 -3.42 1.91
C ARG A 20 7.44 -4.79 1.40
N SER A 21 8.26 -5.81 1.68
CA SER A 21 7.98 -7.18 1.26
C SER A 21 6.87 -7.81 2.08
N LEU A 22 6.35 -8.94 1.60
CA LEU A 22 5.32 -9.69 2.33
C LEU A 22 5.88 -10.27 3.63
N GLU A 23 7.10 -10.81 3.58
CA GLU A 23 7.80 -11.41 4.72
C GLU A 23 8.02 -10.40 5.85
N PHE A 24 8.35 -9.15 5.49
CA PHE A 24 8.45 -8.07 6.48
C PHE A 24 7.13 -7.89 7.24
N TYR A 25 6.00 -7.89 6.54
CA TYR A 25 4.69 -7.76 7.17
C TYR A 25 4.26 -9.01 7.94
N GLU A 26 4.60 -10.21 7.47
CA GLU A 26 4.35 -11.46 8.21
C GLU A 26 5.05 -11.46 9.57
N GLN A 27 6.25 -10.88 9.64
CA GLN A 27 6.98 -10.68 10.90
C GLN A 27 6.44 -9.51 11.75
N ASN A 28 5.68 -8.60 11.14
CA ASN A 28 5.17 -7.37 11.77
C ASN A 28 3.68 -7.14 11.44
N PRO A 29 2.76 -8.04 11.85
CA PRO A 29 1.36 -8.01 11.43
C PRO A 29 0.60 -6.75 11.88
N GLN A 30 1.01 -6.15 13.01
CA GLN A 30 0.47 -4.88 13.49
C GLN A 30 0.75 -3.72 12.51
N ILE A 31 1.97 -3.67 11.95
CA ILE A 31 2.36 -2.67 10.96
C ILE A 31 1.59 -2.90 9.65
N ALA A 32 1.40 -4.16 9.27
CA ALA A 32 0.62 -4.52 8.09
C ALA A 32 -0.82 -4.01 8.18
N ARG A 33 -1.44 -4.12 9.37
CA ARG A 33 -2.80 -3.62 9.60
C ARG A 33 -2.87 -2.10 9.53
N GLU A 34 -1.96 -1.40 10.19
CA GLU A 34 -1.90 0.06 10.19
C GLU A 34 -1.69 0.60 8.77
N ARG A 35 -0.69 0.07 8.05
CA ARG A 35 -0.41 0.47 6.67
C ARG A 35 -1.58 0.17 5.73
N SER A 36 -2.23 -0.98 5.89
CA SER A 36 -3.41 -1.30 5.08
C SER A 36 -4.59 -0.34 5.36
N LEU A 37 -4.77 0.15 6.59
CA LEU A 37 -5.79 1.15 6.92
C LEU A 37 -5.44 2.51 6.33
N GLU A 38 -4.18 2.93 6.44
CA GLU A 38 -3.67 4.16 5.83
C GLU A 38 -3.88 4.14 4.31
N CYS A 39 -3.51 3.05 3.64
CA CYS A 39 -3.72 2.88 2.21
C CYS A 39 -5.19 3.05 1.81
N ARG A 40 -6.12 2.53 2.62
CA ARG A 40 -7.56 2.68 2.39
C ARG A 40 -8.01 4.13 2.59
N GLU A 41 -7.57 4.77 3.68
CA GLU A 41 -7.94 6.15 4.01
C GLU A 41 -7.45 7.13 2.94
N LYS A 42 -6.20 6.99 2.52
CA LYS A 42 -5.56 7.86 1.52
C LYS A 42 -5.85 7.44 0.07
N SER A 43 -6.63 6.38 -0.13
CA SER A 43 -6.91 5.81 -1.47
C SER A 43 -5.63 5.48 -2.26
N ILE A 44 -4.57 5.03 -1.58
CA ILE A 44 -3.29 4.63 -2.18
C ILE A 44 -3.42 3.21 -2.72
N ILE A 45 -3.06 3.04 -4.00
CA ILE A 45 -3.00 1.73 -4.64
C ILE A 45 -1.53 1.47 -4.99
N SER A 46 -0.88 0.60 -4.22
CA SER A 46 0.50 0.19 -4.43
C SER A 46 0.71 -1.28 -4.04
N GLN A 47 1.81 -1.87 -4.49
CA GLN A 47 2.17 -3.24 -4.11
C GLN A 47 2.39 -3.37 -2.59
N ASP A 48 2.88 -2.30 -1.95
CA ASP A 48 3.02 -2.22 -0.50
C ASP A 48 1.67 -2.37 0.21
N CYS A 49 0.65 -1.64 -0.25
CA CYS A 49 -0.72 -1.74 0.26
C CYS A 49 -1.31 -3.15 0.08
N VAL A 50 -1.02 -3.82 -1.04
CA VAL A 50 -1.46 -5.20 -1.28
C VAL A 50 -0.80 -6.17 -0.31
N ASN A 51 0.52 -6.03 -0.09
CA ASN A 51 1.26 -6.88 0.84
C ASN A 51 0.77 -6.66 2.28
N ALA A 52 0.63 -5.40 2.70
CA ALA A 52 0.11 -5.02 4.00
C ALA A 52 -1.32 -5.57 4.22
N HIS A 53 -2.21 -5.44 3.24
CA HIS A 53 -3.59 -5.93 3.36
C HIS A 53 -3.66 -7.46 3.49
N LYS A 54 -2.85 -8.21 2.72
CA LYS A 54 -2.84 -9.69 2.79
C LYS A 54 -2.55 -10.20 4.19
N VAL A 55 -1.63 -9.54 4.90
CA VAL A 55 -1.22 -9.94 6.26
C VAL A 55 -2.10 -9.31 7.33
N GLY A 56 -2.42 -8.02 7.22
CA GLY A 56 -3.20 -7.28 8.22
C GLY A 56 -4.69 -7.65 8.25
N PHE A 57 -5.23 -8.14 7.14
CA PHE A 57 -6.60 -8.61 7.00
C PHE A 57 -6.62 -9.98 6.29
N PRO A 58 -6.12 -11.04 6.95
CA PRO A 58 -6.02 -12.35 6.35
C PRO A 58 -7.43 -12.87 6.04
N LYS A 59 -7.63 -13.39 4.83
CA LYS A 59 -8.90 -14.03 4.47
C LYS A 59 -9.10 -15.22 5.40
N SER A 60 -10.20 -15.24 6.16
CA SER A 60 -10.61 -16.43 6.89
C SER A 60 -10.73 -17.59 5.90
N LYS A 61 -10.24 -18.78 6.26
CA LYS A 61 -10.23 -19.99 5.41
C LYS A 61 -11.63 -20.59 5.16
N LYS A 62 -12.64 -19.74 5.02
CA LYS A 62 -13.97 -20.12 4.55
C LYS A 62 -14.28 -19.23 3.35
N GLY A 63 -14.29 -19.86 2.18
CA GLY A 63 -14.65 -19.21 0.93
C GLY A 63 -15.97 -18.45 1.03
N ASN A 64 -15.98 -17.29 0.38
CA ASN A 64 -17.13 -16.50 -0.03
C ASN A 64 -17.94 -15.72 1.03
N ALA A 65 -17.94 -14.41 0.77
CA ALA A 65 -19.05 -13.46 0.92
C ALA A 65 -19.52 -13.07 2.33
N ASN A 66 -19.04 -11.91 2.80
CA ASN A 66 -20.01 -10.86 3.09
C ASN A 66 -19.43 -9.45 2.85
N LYS A 67 -19.79 -8.91 1.68
CA LYS A 67 -19.88 -7.49 1.40
C LYS A 67 -20.89 -6.89 2.39
N LYS A 68 -20.45 -6.33 3.52
CA LYS A 68 -21.24 -5.33 4.24
C LYS A 68 -20.65 -3.95 4.01
N SER A 69 -20.92 -3.44 2.80
CA SER A 69 -21.20 -2.02 2.63
C SER A 69 -22.49 -1.75 3.41
N GLY A 70 -22.37 -1.18 4.60
CA GLY A 70 -23.49 -0.67 5.38
C GLY A 70 -23.61 0.84 5.14
N ILE A 71 -24.00 1.23 3.94
CA ILE A 71 -24.57 2.57 3.73
C ILE A 71 -26.01 2.47 4.22
N LYS A 72 -26.28 3.12 5.36
CA LYS A 72 -27.62 3.32 5.89
C LYS A 72 -28.39 4.21 4.91
N GLY A 73 -29.55 3.72 4.47
CA GLY A 73 -30.63 4.49 3.86
C GLY A 73 -31.88 4.29 4.67
#